data_AF-A0A0W0VZY7-F1
#
_entry.id   AF-A0A0W0VZY7-F1
#
_cell.length_a   1.000
_cell.length_b   1.000
_cell.length_c   1.000
_cell.angle_alpha   90.00
_cell.angle_beta   90.00
_cell.angle_gamma   90.00
#
_symmetry.space_group_name_H-M   'P 1'
#
loop_
_entity.id
_entity.type
_entity.pdbx_description
1 polymer ?
#
loop_
_entity_poly.entity_id
_entity_poly.type
_entity_poly.pdbx_seq_one_letter_code
_entity_poly.pdbx_strand_id
1 'polypeptide(L)'
;MSPFTQITLPNLKNAIKNKLTFLIDAATQDIPQDPVLVAYLNYSEVRLMSKTTLRALHQQLIDARKTIDEGAADISGIRIALQQLQESELSEVEKFYRRILLNRTGTSSEEILTQCEALQVFALLVLTDPISFLQFVLPIVSPPFAAAAIHLAKLFRNSDATEPVPTPVLFCMEMIFEQQAIIEENRKKLLHNGVELTTDQILCPYTRKTTVVSTSLSTTKKAQDFLAICIALAKLAKVDDSDIDQFLRAKPANYLRTANKTLLQYVLLPQTFSFTAQEKQFLIDLGVEEAAKQIRIAYDKCYSHLWREDNDAKANTLAVLIDYNKQDWFSPTLGLFFTGHWNRHHHQLVRQTIEDIKTGKSLCLALQELRTAATKHPNFNIEGSLIRRCEFIAHKGKIELNPVNPSEPRVEGIEPGPP
;
A
#
# COMPACT_ATOMS: atom_id res chain seq x y z
N MET A 1 -28.38 -14.27 -18.79
CA MET A 1 -27.11 -13.63 -19.21
C MET A 1 -26.82 -12.46 -18.28
N SER A 2 -25.57 -12.23 -17.88
CA SER A 2 -25.22 -11.09 -17.03
C SER A 2 -25.37 -9.79 -17.83
N PRO A 3 -25.96 -8.70 -17.30
CA PRO A 3 -26.03 -7.42 -18.00
C PRO A 3 -24.64 -6.90 -18.44
N PHE A 4 -23.56 -7.40 -17.81
CA PHE A 4 -22.18 -7.08 -18.16
C PHE A 4 -21.70 -7.60 -19.51
N THR A 5 -22.29 -8.66 -20.08
CA THR A 5 -21.79 -9.23 -21.35
C THR A 5 -22.11 -8.38 -22.58
N GLN A 6 -22.90 -7.30 -22.42
CA GLN A 6 -23.29 -6.41 -23.52
C GLN A 6 -22.62 -5.02 -23.45
N ILE A 7 -21.87 -4.72 -22.39
CA ILE A 7 -21.20 -3.42 -22.22
C ILE A 7 -19.89 -3.46 -23.01
N THR A 8 -19.67 -2.45 -23.86
CA THR A 8 -18.41 -2.32 -24.60
C THR A 8 -17.94 -0.88 -24.62
N LEU A 9 -16.65 -0.66 -24.36
CA LEU A 9 -16.00 0.66 -24.36
C LEU A 9 -14.86 0.76 -25.40
N PRO A 10 -14.98 0.20 -26.63
CA PRO A 10 -13.84 0.09 -27.54
C PRO A 10 -13.26 1.46 -27.95
N ASN A 11 -14.11 2.49 -28.02
CA ASN A 11 -13.71 3.85 -28.39
C ASN A 11 -12.81 4.52 -27.33
N LEU A 12 -12.77 3.99 -26.10
CA LEU A 12 -11.97 4.52 -25.00
C LEU A 12 -10.69 3.73 -24.75
N LYS A 13 -10.41 2.69 -25.55
CA LYS A 13 -9.26 1.79 -25.38
C LYS A 13 -7.93 2.54 -25.24
N ASN A 14 -7.66 3.52 -26.12
CA ASN A 14 -6.41 4.29 -26.10
C ASN A 14 -6.34 5.26 -24.90
N ALA A 15 -7.46 5.92 -24.57
CA ALA A 15 -7.52 6.82 -23.42
C ALA A 15 -7.27 6.07 -22.11
N ILE A 16 -7.90 4.90 -21.97
CA ILE A 16 -7.69 4.01 -20.81
C ILE A 16 -6.23 3.56 -20.77
N LYS A 17 -5.67 3.07 -21.88
CA LYS A 17 -4.27 2.63 -21.94
C LYS A 17 -3.30 3.72 -21.47
N ASN A 18 -3.48 4.96 -21.91
CA ASN A 18 -2.65 6.07 -21.48
C ASN A 18 -2.77 6.34 -19.98
N LYS A 19 -3.99 6.24 -19.42
CA LYS A 19 -4.25 6.46 -17.99
C LYS A 19 -3.80 5.31 -17.09
N LEU A 20 -3.68 4.08 -17.61
CA LEU A 20 -3.17 2.93 -16.84
C LEU A 20 -1.74 3.15 -16.34
N THR A 21 -0.93 3.95 -17.03
CA THR A 21 0.43 4.32 -16.59
C THR A 21 0.48 5.00 -15.21
N PHE A 22 -0.62 5.61 -14.76
CA PHE A 22 -0.77 6.19 -13.42
C PHE A 22 -1.11 5.16 -12.34
N LEU A 23 -1.47 3.95 -12.74
CA LEU A 23 -1.74 2.82 -11.85
C LEU A 23 -0.51 1.93 -11.65
N ILE A 24 0.55 2.14 -12.43
CA ILE A 24 1.83 1.43 -12.30
C ILE A 24 2.65 2.11 -11.20
N ASP A 25 3.09 1.31 -10.23
CA ASP A 25 4.04 1.76 -9.22
C ASP A 25 5.39 2.00 -9.89
N ALA A 26 5.89 3.22 -9.79
CA ALA A 26 7.14 3.60 -10.45
C ALA A 26 8.39 2.92 -9.88
N ALA A 27 8.33 2.41 -8.65
CA ALA A 27 9.46 1.70 -8.06
C ALA A 27 9.53 0.24 -8.54
N THR A 28 8.39 -0.44 -8.63
CA THR A 28 8.34 -1.85 -9.05
C THR A 28 8.09 -2.03 -10.55
N GLN A 29 7.65 -0.97 -11.23
CA GLN A 29 7.19 -1.00 -12.63
C GLN A 29 6.02 -1.96 -12.89
N ASP A 30 5.23 -2.25 -11.85
CA ASP A 30 4.08 -3.15 -11.91
C ASP A 30 2.82 -2.48 -11.36
N ILE A 31 1.65 -3.00 -11.73
CA ILE A 31 0.40 -2.66 -11.03
C ILE A 31 0.48 -3.22 -9.59
N PRO A 32 0.35 -2.38 -8.55
CA PRO A 32 0.62 -2.78 -7.18
C PRO A 32 -0.41 -3.81 -6.67
N GLN A 33 0.10 -4.86 -6.01
CA GLN A 33 -0.74 -5.91 -5.43
C GLN A 33 -1.49 -5.44 -4.17
N ASP A 34 -0.89 -4.51 -3.45
CA ASP A 34 -1.31 -3.88 -2.19
C ASP A 34 -1.45 -2.35 -2.37
N PRO A 35 -2.37 -1.88 -3.23
CA PRO A 35 -2.42 -0.49 -3.66
C PRO A 35 -2.74 0.47 -2.52
N VAL A 36 -2.11 1.64 -2.56
CA VAL A 36 -2.48 2.86 -1.84
C VAL A 36 -2.56 4.04 -2.80
N LEU A 37 -3.47 4.97 -2.54
CA LEU A 37 -3.52 6.26 -3.23
C LEU A 37 -2.46 7.19 -2.66
N VAL A 38 -1.66 7.78 -3.52
CA VAL A 38 -0.57 8.68 -3.12
C VAL A 38 -1.15 10.04 -2.73
N ALA A 39 -0.97 10.44 -1.47
CA ALA A 39 -1.42 11.72 -0.93
C ALA A 39 -0.29 12.76 -0.98
N TYR A 40 -0.34 13.67 -1.95
CA TYR A 40 0.64 14.75 -2.06
C TYR A 40 0.23 16.01 -1.28
N LEU A 41 1.20 16.81 -0.82
CA LEU A 41 0.91 18.06 -0.09
C LEU A 41 0.40 19.21 -0.98
N ASN A 42 0.97 19.38 -2.17
CA ASN A 42 0.68 20.51 -3.08
C ASN A 42 0.56 20.05 -4.54
N TYR A 43 0.03 18.85 -4.74
CA TYR A 43 -0.11 18.22 -6.05
C TYR A 43 -1.36 17.33 -6.06
N SER A 44 -2.07 17.27 -7.18
CA SER A 44 -3.43 16.72 -7.21
C SER A 44 -3.61 15.56 -8.20
N GLU A 45 -2.50 15.03 -8.73
CA GLU A 45 -2.55 13.90 -9.65
C GLU A 45 -2.87 12.59 -8.92
N VAL A 46 -3.78 11.81 -9.51
CA VAL A 46 -4.18 10.51 -8.98
C VAL A 46 -3.14 9.47 -9.40
N ARG A 47 -2.49 8.85 -8.42
CA ARG A 47 -1.51 7.78 -8.64
C ARG A 47 -1.65 6.70 -7.58
N LEU A 48 -1.40 5.46 -7.99
CA LEU A 48 -1.24 4.34 -7.07
C LEU A 48 0.23 4.03 -6.82
N MET A 49 0.50 3.51 -5.63
CA MET A 49 1.77 2.94 -5.23
C MET A 49 1.52 1.67 -4.43
N SER A 50 2.48 0.76 -4.38
CA SER A 50 2.46 -0.33 -3.42
C SER A 50 2.64 0.22 -2.00
N LYS A 51 1.83 -0.28 -1.08
CA LYS A 51 2.00 -0.05 0.36
C LYS A 51 3.39 -0.48 0.83
N THR A 52 3.92 -1.57 0.29
CA THR A 52 5.26 -2.09 0.61
C THR A 52 6.35 -1.13 0.14
N THR A 53 6.27 -0.64 -1.11
CA THR A 53 7.18 0.40 -1.64
C THR A 53 7.16 1.64 -0.74
N LEU A 54 5.96 2.15 -0.43
CA LEU A 54 5.81 3.37 0.37
C LEU A 54 6.47 3.23 1.75
N ARG A 55 6.30 2.07 2.40
CA ARG A 55 6.95 1.77 3.69
C ARG A 55 8.46 1.64 3.58
N ALA A 56 8.97 1.02 2.52
CA ALA A 56 10.41 0.91 2.30
C ALA A 56 11.07 2.27 2.13
N LEU A 57 10.47 3.16 1.31
CA LEU A 57 10.94 4.54 1.14
C LEU A 57 10.89 5.33 2.44
N HIS A 58 9.82 5.15 3.23
CA HIS A 58 9.69 5.79 4.53
C HIS A 58 10.76 5.30 5.52
N GLN A 59 10.99 3.99 5.56
CA GLN A 59 12.02 3.38 6.41
C GLN A 59 13.42 3.89 6.06
N GLN A 60 13.76 4.03 4.77
CA GLN A 60 15.04 4.60 4.35
C GLN A 60 15.29 5.99 4.93
N LEU A 61 14.26 6.84 5.03
CA LEU A 61 14.41 8.17 5.63
C LEU A 61 14.47 8.12 7.17
N ILE A 62 13.84 7.12 7.80
CA ILE A 62 13.98 6.87 9.24
C ILE A 62 15.42 6.45 9.55
N ASP A 63 15.97 5.52 8.76
CA ASP A 63 17.35 5.03 8.91
C ASP A 63 18.37 6.14 8.64
N ALA A 64 18.10 7.01 7.68
CA ALA A 64 18.92 8.20 7.42
C ALA A 64 18.96 9.15 8.63
N ARG A 65 17.80 9.44 9.25
CA ARG A 65 17.74 10.25 10.48
C ARG A 65 18.52 9.59 11.61
N LYS A 66 18.32 8.29 11.81
CA LYS A 66 19.05 7.51 12.83
C LYS A 66 20.56 7.60 12.62
N THR A 67 21.03 7.50 11.38
CA THR A 67 22.46 7.62 11.04
C THR A 67 23.01 9.01 11.38
N ILE A 68 22.23 10.07 11.12
CA ILE A 68 22.61 11.45 11.47
C ILE A 68 22.68 11.63 12.98
N ASP A 69 21.69 11.12 13.72
CA ASP A 69 21.64 11.19 15.19
C ASP A 69 22.80 10.40 15.82
N GLU A 70 23.08 9.18 15.31
CA GLU A 70 24.23 8.38 15.71
C GLU A 70 25.55 9.08 15.42
N GLY A 71 25.64 9.80 14.31
CA GLY A 71 26.81 10.59 13.92
C GLY A 71 27.00 11.81 14.81
N ALA A 72 25.92 12.51 15.16
CA ALA A 72 25.95 13.65 16.07
C ALA A 72 26.34 13.25 17.51
N ALA A 73 25.99 12.03 17.92
CA ALA A 73 26.39 11.45 19.21
C ALA A 73 27.80 10.82 19.20
N ASP A 74 28.42 10.65 18.04
CA ASP A 74 29.75 10.04 17.93
C ASP A 74 30.87 11.08 18.08
N ILE A 75 31.39 11.21 19.29
CA ILE A 75 32.49 12.13 19.63
C ILE A 75 33.78 11.77 18.87
N SER A 76 33.95 10.50 18.48
CA SER A 76 35.15 10.03 17.77
C SER A 76 35.19 10.42 16.30
N GLY A 77 34.02 10.65 15.70
CA GLY A 77 33.91 10.97 14.28
C GLY A 77 34.27 9.82 13.33
N ILE A 78 34.46 8.59 13.81
CA ILE A 78 34.93 7.43 13.00
C ILE A 78 34.09 6.17 13.17
N ARG A 79 33.19 6.11 14.16
CA ARG A 79 32.47 4.88 14.54
C ARG A 79 31.64 4.31 13.40
N ILE A 80 30.87 5.15 12.73
CA ILE A 80 29.94 4.74 11.64
C ILE A 80 30.76 4.22 10.46
N ALA A 81 31.80 4.96 10.05
CA ALA A 81 32.68 4.55 8.96
C ALA A 81 33.33 3.18 9.25
N LEU A 82 33.92 3.01 10.44
CA LEU A 82 34.57 1.76 10.84
C LEU A 82 33.61 0.56 10.90
N GLN A 83 32.33 0.78 11.25
CA GLN A 83 31.31 -0.27 11.28
C GLN A 83 30.88 -0.70 9.88
N GLN A 84 30.90 0.20 8.89
CA GLN A 84 30.49 -0.09 7.51
C GLN A 84 31.58 -0.74 6.66
N LEU A 85 32.85 -0.67 7.07
CA LEU A 85 33.95 -1.36 6.38
C LEU A 85 33.74 -2.88 6.32
N GLN A 86 33.87 -3.45 5.12
CA GLN A 86 33.84 -4.89 4.91
C GLN A 86 35.22 -5.50 5.19
N GLU A 87 35.27 -6.51 6.05
CA GLU A 87 36.55 -7.11 6.46
C GLU A 87 37.30 -7.82 5.33
N SER A 88 36.58 -8.26 4.29
CA SER A 88 37.17 -8.87 3.08
C SER A 88 37.94 -7.89 2.21
N GLU A 89 37.72 -6.59 2.36
CA GLU A 89 38.32 -5.54 1.53
C GLU A 89 39.54 -4.89 2.19
N LEU A 90 39.82 -5.23 3.46
CA LEU A 90 40.90 -4.64 4.24
C LEU A 90 42.17 -5.50 4.20
N SER A 91 43.32 -4.84 4.09
CA SER A 91 44.62 -5.45 4.36
C SER A 91 44.76 -5.84 5.84
N GLU A 92 45.72 -6.71 6.17
CA GLU A 92 45.97 -7.11 7.57
C GLU A 92 46.34 -5.91 8.47
N VAL A 93 47.00 -4.89 7.91
CA VAL A 93 47.33 -3.67 8.63
C VAL A 93 46.08 -2.84 8.91
N GLU A 94 45.19 -2.68 7.93
CA GLU A 94 43.95 -1.93 8.11
C GLU A 94 42.96 -2.66 9.04
N LYS A 95 42.91 -4.00 8.99
CA LYS A 95 42.17 -4.80 9.97
C LYS A 95 42.66 -4.54 11.39
N PHE A 96 43.97 -4.40 11.56
CA PHE A 96 44.56 -4.05 12.85
C PHE A 96 44.20 -2.64 13.29
N TYR A 97 44.28 -1.64 12.40
CA TYR A 97 43.84 -0.27 12.68
C TYR A 97 42.38 -0.22 13.08
N ARG A 98 41.50 -0.83 12.29
CA ARG A 98 40.06 -0.91 12.56
C ARG A 98 39.79 -1.47 13.95
N ARG A 99 40.47 -2.55 14.34
CA ARG A 99 40.31 -3.15 15.67
C ARG A 99 40.72 -2.21 16.80
N ILE A 100 41.83 -1.50 16.66
CA ILE A 100 42.28 -0.53 17.67
C ILE A 100 41.31 0.64 17.76
N LEU A 101 40.93 1.21 16.62
CA LEU A 101 40.09 2.40 16.55
C LEU A 101 38.66 2.14 17.03
N LEU A 102 38.10 0.95 16.77
CA LEU A 102 36.79 0.55 17.32
C LEU A 102 36.76 0.55 18.86
N ASN A 103 37.87 0.23 19.52
CA ASN A 103 37.98 0.30 20.98
C ASN A 103 38.13 1.74 21.51
N ARG A 104 38.17 2.73 20.61
CA ARG A 104 38.36 4.16 20.90
C ARG A 104 37.20 5.04 20.45
N THR A 105 36.06 4.47 20.01
CA THR A 105 34.89 5.25 19.55
C THR A 105 34.12 6.01 20.65
N GLY A 106 34.75 6.27 21.78
CA GLY A 106 34.24 7.10 22.89
C GLY A 106 35.17 8.25 23.27
N THR A 107 36.32 8.40 22.60
CA THR A 107 37.27 9.51 22.77
C THR A 107 37.17 10.49 21.62
N SER A 108 37.67 11.72 21.77
CA SER A 108 37.64 12.72 20.70
C SER A 108 38.54 12.34 19.53
N SER A 109 38.18 12.82 18.33
CA SER A 109 39.00 12.62 17.12
C SER A 109 40.44 13.13 17.30
N GLU A 110 40.64 14.26 17.99
CA GLU A 110 41.96 14.82 18.30
C GLU A 110 42.80 13.88 19.19
N GLU A 111 42.20 13.30 20.23
CA GLU A 111 42.89 12.33 21.09
C GLU A 111 43.23 11.06 20.33
N ILE A 112 42.32 10.58 19.48
CA ILE A 112 42.55 9.40 18.64
C ILE A 112 43.69 9.64 17.65
N LEU A 113 43.72 10.81 17.00
CA LEU A 113 44.80 11.18 16.09
C LEU A 113 46.14 11.24 16.81
N THR A 114 46.19 11.84 18.01
CA THR A 114 47.40 11.88 18.85
C THR A 114 47.89 10.46 19.20
N GLN A 115 46.97 9.55 19.52
CA GLN A 115 47.30 8.15 19.77
C GLN A 115 47.78 7.42 18.51
N CYS A 116 47.20 7.71 17.35
CA CYS A 116 47.64 7.16 16.06
C CYS A 116 49.06 7.63 15.70
N GLU A 117 49.36 8.91 15.91
CA GLU A 117 50.70 9.48 15.73
C GLU A 117 51.71 8.81 16.65
N ALA A 118 51.41 8.72 17.95
CA ALA A 118 52.27 8.05 18.92
C ALA A 118 52.48 6.56 18.57
N LEU A 119 51.43 5.86 18.15
CA LEU A 119 51.49 4.46 17.73
C LEU A 119 52.39 4.29 16.50
N GLN A 120 52.27 5.19 15.52
CA GLN A 120 53.11 5.21 14.33
C GLN A 120 54.59 5.45 14.69
N VAL A 121 54.87 6.48 15.49
CA VAL A 121 56.24 6.81 15.91
C VAL A 121 56.89 5.66 16.67
N PHE A 122 56.18 5.02 17.59
CA PHE A 122 56.72 3.90 18.35
C PHE A 122 56.87 2.63 17.52
N ALA A 123 55.95 2.35 16.59
CA ALA A 123 56.12 1.24 15.65
C ALA A 123 57.36 1.45 14.76
N LEU A 124 57.60 2.67 14.29
CA LEU A 124 58.81 3.01 13.55
C LEU A 124 60.07 2.86 14.42
N LEU A 125 60.04 3.31 15.67
CA LEU A 125 61.17 3.14 16.60
C LEU A 125 61.47 1.65 16.87
N VAL A 126 60.46 0.80 17.03
CA VAL A 126 60.64 -0.66 17.14
C VAL A 126 61.34 -1.24 15.91
N LEU A 127 61.05 -0.69 14.72
CA LEU A 127 61.66 -1.14 13.46
C LEU A 127 63.09 -0.67 13.29
N THR A 128 63.38 0.59 13.61
CA THR A 128 64.65 1.25 13.28
C THR A 128 65.66 1.25 14.43
N ASP A 129 65.19 1.33 15.68
CA ASP A 129 66.02 1.34 16.89
C ASP A 129 65.32 0.63 18.07
N PRO A 130 65.27 -0.72 18.05
CA PRO A 130 64.59 -1.50 19.08
C PRO A 130 65.23 -1.36 20.46
N ILE A 131 66.54 -1.02 20.55
CA ILE A 131 67.23 -0.84 21.83
C ILE A 131 66.68 0.41 22.53
N SER A 132 66.58 1.53 21.82
CA SER A 132 66.01 2.76 22.38
C SER A 132 64.54 2.59 22.76
N PHE A 133 63.75 1.87 21.96
CA PHE A 133 62.36 1.55 22.33
C PHE A 133 62.28 0.77 23.66
N LEU A 134 63.09 -0.28 23.83
CA LEU A 134 63.09 -1.11 25.04
C LEU A 134 63.57 -0.34 26.28
N GLN A 135 64.58 0.53 26.14
CA GLN A 135 65.19 1.24 27.27
C GLN A 135 64.40 2.48 27.71
N PHE A 136 63.85 3.23 26.76
CA PHE A 136 63.31 4.57 27.04
C PHE A 136 61.80 4.67 26.87
N VAL A 137 61.20 3.91 25.97
CA VAL A 137 59.76 4.01 25.66
C VAL A 137 58.96 2.98 26.45
N LEU A 138 59.38 1.70 26.41
CA LEU A 138 58.68 0.61 27.09
C LEU A 138 58.40 0.86 28.59
N PRO A 139 59.29 1.50 29.38
CA PRO A 139 59.02 1.76 30.79
C PRO A 139 57.93 2.80 31.07
N ILE A 140 57.62 3.68 30.11
CA ILE A 140 56.73 4.84 30.30
C ILE A 140 55.39 4.71 29.58
N VAL A 141 55.25 3.76 28.64
CA VAL A 141 53.98 3.50 27.93
C VAL A 141 53.22 2.33 28.56
N SER A 142 51.89 2.34 28.40
CA SER A 142 51.08 1.21 28.89
C SER A 142 51.42 -0.11 28.15
N PRO A 143 51.39 -1.27 28.84
CA PRO A 143 51.65 -2.56 28.20
C PRO A 143 50.78 -2.85 26.96
N PRO A 144 49.46 -2.53 26.94
CA PRO A 144 48.64 -2.71 25.74
C PRO A 144 49.10 -1.85 24.56
N PHE A 145 49.54 -0.61 24.83
CA PHE A 145 50.02 0.30 23.78
C PHE A 145 51.37 -0.15 23.22
N ALA A 146 52.31 -0.58 24.08
CA ALA A 146 53.56 -1.18 23.65
C ALA A 146 53.34 -2.43 22.78
N ALA A 147 52.44 -3.31 23.20
CA ALA A 147 52.09 -4.51 22.43
C ALA A 147 51.51 -4.15 21.05
N ALA A 148 50.67 -3.12 20.97
CA ALA A 148 50.14 -2.62 19.71
C ALA A 148 51.24 -2.07 18.79
N ALA A 149 52.17 -1.28 19.32
CA ALA A 149 53.30 -0.74 18.56
C ALA A 149 54.22 -1.84 18.02
N ILE A 150 54.55 -2.84 18.84
CA ILE A 150 55.35 -4.01 18.44
C ILE A 150 54.63 -4.83 17.37
N HIS A 151 53.32 -5.03 17.51
CA HIS A 151 52.53 -5.76 16.52
C HIS A 151 52.48 -5.02 15.18
N LEU A 152 52.24 -3.71 15.20
CA LEU A 152 52.24 -2.89 14.00
C LEU A 152 53.60 -2.92 13.29
N ALA A 153 54.70 -2.83 14.04
CA ALA A 153 56.05 -2.98 13.51
C ALA A 153 56.24 -4.34 12.79
N LYS A 154 55.73 -5.43 13.35
CA LYS A 154 55.78 -6.75 12.69
C LYS A 154 54.98 -6.76 11.38
N LEU A 155 53.82 -6.13 11.35
CA LEU A 155 53.00 -6.04 10.14
C LEU A 155 53.71 -5.22 9.05
N PHE A 156 54.32 -4.08 9.38
CA PHE A 156 55.11 -3.29 8.44
C PHE A 156 56.37 -4.01 7.93
N ARG A 157 57.01 -4.85 8.75
CA ARG A 157 58.14 -5.67 8.28
C ARG A 157 57.70 -6.73 7.27
N ASN A 158 56.47 -7.22 7.41
CA ASN A 158 55.92 -8.32 6.61
C ASN A 158 55.06 -7.86 5.43
N SER A 159 54.82 -6.55 5.28
CA SER A 159 54.08 -6.01 4.13
C SER A 159 54.96 -6.02 2.89
N ASP A 160 54.45 -6.56 1.79
CA ASP A 160 55.12 -6.53 0.49
C ASP A 160 55.33 -5.07 0.04
N ALA A 161 56.55 -4.77 -0.43
CA ALA A 161 56.97 -3.41 -0.79
C ALA A 161 56.24 -2.81 -2.02
N THR A 162 55.28 -3.53 -2.60
CA THR A 162 54.59 -3.17 -3.85
C THR A 162 53.33 -2.36 -3.64
N GLU A 163 52.72 -2.38 -2.44
CA GLU A 163 51.54 -1.58 -2.12
C GLU A 163 51.81 -0.63 -0.95
N PRO A 164 51.57 0.69 -1.12
CA PRO A 164 51.73 1.65 -0.04
C PRO A 164 50.70 1.38 1.05
N VAL A 165 51.15 0.93 2.21
CA VAL A 165 50.30 0.73 3.38
C VAL A 165 50.00 2.10 4.02
N PRO A 166 48.72 2.47 4.23
CA PRO A 166 48.37 3.72 4.89
C PRO A 166 48.91 3.73 6.32
N THR A 167 49.35 4.89 6.79
CA THR A 167 49.73 5.04 8.20
C THR A 167 48.50 5.04 9.10
N PRO A 168 48.63 4.75 10.41
CA PRO A 168 47.49 4.80 11.32
C PRO A 168 46.79 6.16 11.33
N VAL A 169 47.56 7.24 11.17
CA VAL A 169 47.06 8.62 11.11
C VAL A 169 46.24 8.83 9.83
N LEU A 170 46.79 8.45 8.67
CA LEU A 170 46.08 8.60 7.39
C LEU A 170 44.79 7.79 7.37
N PHE A 171 44.84 6.54 7.83
CA PHE A 171 43.66 5.69 7.94
C PHE A 171 42.60 6.30 8.88
N CYS A 172 43.01 6.86 10.02
CA CYS A 172 42.09 7.55 10.92
C CYS A 172 41.46 8.79 10.27
N MET A 173 42.25 9.60 9.55
CA MET A 173 41.75 10.77 8.83
C MET A 173 40.75 10.37 7.73
N GLU A 174 41.05 9.32 6.98
CA GLU A 174 40.13 8.75 5.99
C GLU A 174 38.80 8.36 6.62
N MET A 175 38.80 7.69 7.78
CA MET A 175 37.56 7.34 8.49
C MET A 175 36.77 8.56 8.95
N ILE A 176 37.45 9.64 9.37
CA ILE A 176 36.78 10.90 9.73
C ILE A 176 36.07 11.48 8.51
N PHE A 177 36.76 11.56 7.37
CA PHE A 177 36.18 12.07 6.13
C PHE A 177 35.04 11.19 5.62
N GLU A 178 35.21 9.86 5.68
CA GLU A 178 34.21 8.90 5.24
C GLU A 178 32.94 9.02 6.10
N GLN A 179 33.08 9.13 7.42
CA GLN A 179 31.92 9.34 8.29
C GLN A 179 31.21 10.66 8.00
N GLN A 180 31.96 11.75 7.78
CA GLN A 180 31.37 13.03 7.37
C GLN A 180 30.62 12.91 6.04
N ALA A 181 31.17 12.18 5.07
CA ALA A 181 30.54 11.92 3.79
C ALA A 181 29.24 11.10 3.96
N ILE A 182 29.26 10.03 4.76
CA ILE A 182 28.08 9.20 5.08
C ILE A 182 26.98 10.06 5.73
N ILE A 183 27.32 10.90 6.72
CA ILE A 183 26.36 11.76 7.40
C ILE A 183 25.76 12.78 6.43
N GLU A 184 26.59 13.43 5.61
CA GLU A 184 26.13 14.45 4.67
C GLU A 184 25.29 13.86 3.52
N GLU A 185 25.62 12.65 3.05
CA GLU A 185 24.79 11.92 2.10
C GLU A 185 23.40 11.63 2.70
N ASN A 186 23.35 11.15 3.95
CA ASN A 186 22.09 10.88 4.64
C ASN A 186 21.29 12.17 4.91
N ARG A 187 21.95 13.29 5.23
CA ARG A 187 21.30 14.60 5.36
C ARG A 187 20.68 15.03 4.03
N LYS A 188 21.39 14.87 2.92
CA LYS A 188 20.85 15.19 1.57
C LYS A 188 19.60 14.38 1.22
N LYS A 189 19.50 13.11 1.65
CA LYS A 189 18.29 12.28 1.44
C LYS A 189 17.05 12.86 2.12
N LEU A 190 17.22 13.63 3.20
CA LEU A 190 16.13 14.24 3.96
C LEU A 190 15.72 15.62 3.42
N LEU A 191 16.42 16.18 2.43
CA LEU A 191 16.16 17.51 1.91
C LEU A 191 15.41 17.48 0.58
N HIS A 192 14.42 18.36 0.44
CA HIS A 192 13.76 18.66 -0.82
C HIS A 192 13.74 20.17 -1.06
N ASN A 193 14.42 20.63 -2.11
CA ASN A 193 14.59 22.06 -2.42
C ASN A 193 15.11 22.88 -1.22
N GLY A 194 16.02 22.31 -0.43
CA GLY A 194 16.59 22.94 0.76
C GLY A 194 15.71 22.88 2.01
N VAL A 195 14.50 22.31 1.93
CA VAL A 195 13.60 22.12 3.08
C VAL A 195 13.68 20.68 3.55
N GLU A 196 13.84 20.49 4.85
CA GLU A 196 13.84 19.15 5.45
C GLU A 196 12.45 18.51 5.42
N LEU A 197 12.40 17.25 5.00
CA LEU A 197 11.19 16.44 5.03
C LEU A 197 10.84 16.12 6.48
N THR A 198 9.55 16.19 6.82
CA THR A 198 9.10 15.74 8.14
C THR A 198 9.19 14.21 8.27
N THR A 199 9.01 13.70 9.49
CA THR A 199 9.03 12.25 9.77
C THR A 199 7.93 11.47 9.07
N ASP A 200 6.88 12.11 8.56
CA ASP A 200 5.77 11.49 7.84
C ASP A 200 5.78 11.82 6.33
N GLN A 201 6.89 12.36 5.83
CA GLN A 201 7.02 12.79 4.44
C GLN A 201 8.09 12.00 3.71
N ILE A 202 7.81 11.66 2.45
CA ILE A 202 8.77 11.11 1.50
C ILE A 202 8.66 11.83 0.16
N LEU A 203 9.63 11.61 -0.73
CA LEU A 203 9.53 12.01 -2.13
C LEU A 203 9.00 10.84 -2.97
N CYS A 204 7.97 11.09 -3.77
CA CYS A 204 7.52 10.11 -4.76
C CYS A 204 8.64 9.89 -5.80
N PRO A 205 9.05 8.64 -6.08
CA PRO A 205 10.14 8.35 -7.02
C PRO A 205 9.90 8.91 -8.42
N TYR A 206 8.63 8.95 -8.85
CA TYR A 206 8.24 9.40 -10.19
C TYR A 206 8.09 10.92 -10.28
N THR A 207 7.18 11.49 -9.49
CA THR A 207 6.83 12.92 -9.61
C THR A 207 7.83 13.82 -8.89
N ARG A 208 8.66 13.25 -8.01
CA ARG A 208 9.55 13.95 -7.07
C ARG A 208 8.81 14.93 -6.15
N LYS A 209 7.48 14.79 -6.02
CA LYS A 209 6.65 15.59 -5.11
C LYS A 209 6.58 14.95 -3.73
N THR A 210 6.47 15.80 -2.70
CA THR A 210 6.32 15.37 -1.32
C THR A 210 4.98 14.66 -1.11
N THR A 211 5.07 13.46 -0.56
CA THR A 211 3.98 12.55 -0.23
C THR A 211 3.86 12.43 1.29
N VAL A 212 2.63 12.43 1.79
CA VAL A 212 2.30 12.18 3.20
C VAL A 212 2.05 10.69 3.38
N VAL A 213 2.91 10.03 4.16
CA VAL A 213 2.92 8.56 4.28
C VAL A 213 1.69 8.07 5.02
N SER A 214 1.39 8.60 6.20
CA SER A 214 0.24 8.18 7.02
C SER A 214 -1.08 8.30 6.26
N THR A 215 -1.32 9.45 5.63
CA THR A 215 -2.50 9.70 4.80
C THR A 215 -2.60 8.70 3.65
N SER A 216 -1.52 8.47 2.91
CA SER A 216 -1.51 7.50 1.80
C SER A 216 -1.82 6.08 2.29
N LEU A 217 -1.19 5.63 3.37
CA LEU A 217 -1.41 4.29 3.95
C LEU A 217 -2.86 4.07 4.40
N SER A 218 -3.52 5.11 4.91
CA SER A 218 -4.92 5.05 5.34
C SER A 218 -5.89 4.75 4.18
N THR A 219 -5.48 4.97 2.93
CA THR A 219 -6.34 4.78 1.75
C THR A 219 -6.42 3.33 1.24
N THR A 220 -5.78 2.35 1.90
CA THR A 220 -5.64 0.97 1.39
C THR A 220 -6.94 0.39 0.83
N LYS A 221 -8.05 0.40 1.59
CA LYS A 221 -9.35 -0.15 1.13
C LYS A 221 -9.90 0.63 -0.07
N LYS A 222 -9.88 1.95 0.02
CA LYS A 222 -10.32 2.87 -1.02
C LYS A 222 -9.52 2.67 -2.33
N ALA A 223 -8.21 2.48 -2.22
CA ALA A 223 -7.31 2.24 -3.35
C ALA A 223 -7.54 0.87 -4.00
N GLN A 224 -7.88 -0.16 -3.20
CA GLN A 224 -8.29 -1.47 -3.73
C GLN A 224 -9.56 -1.37 -4.56
N ASP A 225 -10.58 -0.67 -4.06
CA ASP A 225 -11.82 -0.43 -4.78
C ASP A 225 -11.58 0.38 -6.06
N PHE A 226 -10.78 1.44 -5.97
CA PHE A 226 -10.39 2.27 -7.10
C PHE A 226 -9.69 1.46 -8.20
N LEU A 227 -8.66 0.68 -7.84
CA LEU A 227 -7.93 -0.17 -8.79
C LEU A 227 -8.85 -1.21 -9.42
N ALA A 228 -9.73 -1.83 -8.63
CA ALA A 228 -10.69 -2.81 -9.15
C ALA A 228 -11.62 -2.21 -10.21
N ILE A 229 -12.12 -1.00 -10.00
CA ILE A 229 -12.94 -0.27 -10.99
C ILE A 229 -12.14 0.00 -12.27
N CYS A 230 -10.90 0.48 -12.14
CA CYS A 230 -10.03 0.73 -13.30
C CYS A 230 -9.77 -0.54 -14.13
N ILE A 231 -9.47 -1.66 -13.48
CA ILE A 231 -9.24 -2.96 -14.16
C ILE A 231 -10.51 -3.45 -14.86
N ALA A 232 -11.68 -3.31 -14.22
CA ALA A 232 -12.96 -3.67 -14.83
C ALA A 232 -13.23 -2.85 -16.11
N LEU A 233 -13.04 -1.53 -16.05
CA LEU A 233 -13.20 -0.64 -17.21
C LEU A 233 -12.22 -1.00 -18.33
N ALA A 234 -10.95 -1.28 -18.01
CA ALA A 234 -9.95 -1.69 -18.99
C ALA A 234 -10.32 -3.01 -19.69
N LYS A 235 -10.84 -4.00 -18.95
CA LYS A 235 -11.30 -5.26 -19.57
C LYS A 235 -12.57 -5.07 -20.41
N LEU A 236 -13.52 -4.22 -19.99
CA LEU A 236 -14.70 -3.87 -20.81
C LEU A 236 -14.33 -3.14 -22.11
N ALA A 237 -13.25 -2.35 -22.09
CA ALA A 237 -12.70 -1.69 -23.27
C ALA A 237 -11.82 -2.61 -24.14
N LYS A 238 -11.59 -3.87 -23.73
CA LYS A 238 -10.68 -4.82 -24.39
C LYS A 238 -9.28 -4.22 -24.62
N VAL A 239 -8.77 -3.53 -23.59
CA VAL A 239 -7.39 -3.08 -23.54
C VAL A 239 -6.49 -4.32 -23.55
N ASP A 240 -5.55 -4.33 -24.48
CA ASP A 240 -4.56 -5.39 -24.63
C ASP A 240 -3.24 -4.84 -24.06
N ASP A 241 -2.91 -5.30 -22.86
CA ASP A 241 -1.87 -4.75 -22.01
C ASP A 241 -1.30 -5.86 -21.11
N SER A 242 0.02 -6.07 -21.24
CA SER A 242 0.74 -7.14 -20.54
C SER A 242 0.68 -6.98 -19.03
N ASP A 243 0.67 -5.75 -18.52
CA ASP A 243 0.76 -5.46 -17.10
C ASP A 243 -0.56 -5.81 -16.41
N ILE A 244 -1.69 -5.54 -17.08
CA ILE A 244 -3.01 -6.02 -16.64
C ILE A 244 -3.05 -7.54 -16.60
N ASP A 245 -2.57 -8.21 -17.64
CA ASP A 245 -2.64 -9.67 -17.72
C ASP A 245 -1.73 -10.34 -16.69
N GLN A 246 -0.52 -9.81 -16.46
CA GLN A 246 0.37 -10.24 -15.39
C GLN A 246 -0.26 -10.02 -14.01
N PHE A 247 -0.81 -8.82 -13.78
CA PHE A 247 -1.53 -8.51 -12.54
C PHE A 247 -2.67 -9.50 -12.27
N LEU A 248 -3.50 -9.77 -13.28
CA LEU A 248 -4.64 -10.69 -13.16
C LEU A 248 -4.21 -12.15 -12.91
N ARG A 249 -3.08 -12.60 -13.50
CA ARG A 249 -2.53 -13.95 -13.23
C ARG A 249 -2.08 -14.11 -11.77
N ALA A 250 -1.61 -13.04 -11.14
CA ALA A 250 -1.23 -13.03 -9.73
C ALA A 250 -2.44 -12.92 -8.77
N LYS A 251 -3.64 -12.65 -9.27
CA LYS A 251 -4.86 -12.53 -8.46
C LYS A 251 -5.66 -13.84 -8.40
N PRO A 252 -6.52 -14.01 -7.37
CA PRO A 252 -7.45 -15.12 -7.33
C PRO A 252 -8.33 -15.18 -8.58
N ALA A 253 -8.72 -16.38 -9.01
CA ALA A 253 -9.48 -16.60 -10.25
C ALA A 253 -10.82 -15.81 -10.31
N ASN A 254 -11.39 -15.46 -9.16
CA ASN A 254 -12.63 -14.67 -9.05
C ASN A 254 -12.40 -13.14 -9.04
N TYR A 255 -11.15 -12.65 -9.09
CA TYR A 255 -10.85 -11.23 -8.95
C TYR A 255 -11.57 -10.36 -9.99
N LEU A 256 -11.55 -10.75 -11.27
CA LEU A 256 -12.22 -9.97 -12.33
C LEU A 256 -13.74 -9.89 -12.10
N ARG A 257 -14.34 -10.96 -11.57
CA ARG A 257 -15.76 -10.95 -11.18
C ARG A 257 -16.01 -9.96 -10.03
N THR A 258 -15.14 -9.97 -9.03
CA THR A 258 -15.21 -9.00 -7.92
C THR A 258 -15.03 -7.57 -8.42
N ALA A 259 -14.07 -7.32 -9.32
CA ALA A 259 -13.83 -6.01 -9.91
C ALA A 259 -15.05 -5.47 -10.69
N ASN A 260 -15.68 -6.31 -11.52
CA ASN A 260 -16.92 -5.96 -12.21
C ASN A 260 -18.07 -5.64 -11.23
N LYS A 261 -18.13 -6.36 -10.11
CA LYS A 261 -19.11 -6.09 -9.04
C LYS A 261 -18.83 -4.74 -8.37
N THR A 262 -17.58 -4.41 -8.08
CA THR A 262 -17.20 -3.11 -7.53
C THR A 262 -17.57 -1.97 -8.48
N LEU A 263 -17.32 -2.13 -9.78
CA LEU A 263 -17.78 -1.17 -10.81
C LEU A 263 -19.30 -1.02 -10.81
N LEU A 264 -20.06 -2.12 -10.72
CA LEU A 264 -21.53 -2.06 -10.63
C LEU A 264 -21.98 -1.22 -9.43
N GLN A 265 -21.41 -1.52 -8.26
CA GLN A 265 -21.74 -0.83 -7.01
C GLN A 265 -21.42 0.67 -7.11
N TYR A 266 -20.27 1.02 -7.70
CA TYR A 266 -19.90 2.42 -7.91
C TYR A 266 -20.86 3.14 -8.86
N VAL A 267 -21.28 2.49 -9.94
CA VAL A 267 -22.23 3.07 -10.91
C VAL A 267 -23.63 3.29 -10.31
N LEU A 268 -24.09 2.36 -9.48
CA LEU A 268 -25.42 2.42 -8.87
C LEU A 268 -25.45 3.32 -7.63
N LEU A 269 -24.40 3.29 -6.82
CA LEU A 269 -24.31 3.96 -5.52
C LEU A 269 -22.91 4.62 -5.32
N PRO A 270 -22.53 5.62 -6.13
CA PRO A 270 -21.20 6.21 -6.08
C PRO A 270 -20.86 6.86 -4.74
N GLN A 271 -21.86 7.31 -3.97
CA GLN A 271 -21.72 7.89 -2.64
C GLN A 271 -21.18 6.90 -1.59
N THR A 272 -21.26 5.59 -1.86
CA THR A 272 -20.68 4.57 -0.98
C THR A 272 -19.15 4.50 -1.08
N PHE A 273 -18.58 5.16 -2.09
CA PHE A 273 -17.15 5.28 -2.30
C PHE A 273 -16.70 6.69 -1.89
N SER A 274 -15.78 6.78 -0.95
CA SER A 274 -15.23 8.04 -0.46
C SER A 274 -14.15 8.61 -1.39
N PHE A 275 -14.43 8.64 -2.70
CA PHE A 275 -13.52 9.19 -3.72
C PHE A 275 -13.53 10.72 -3.73
N THR A 276 -12.36 11.32 -3.90
CA THR A 276 -12.17 12.76 -4.08
C THR A 276 -12.68 13.21 -5.44
N ALA A 277 -12.79 14.52 -5.66
CA ALA A 277 -13.21 15.05 -6.95
C ALA A 277 -12.24 14.63 -8.08
N GLN A 278 -10.93 14.61 -7.80
CA GLN A 278 -9.88 14.24 -8.75
C GLN A 278 -9.94 12.76 -9.11
N GLU A 279 -10.15 11.90 -8.11
CA GLU A 279 -10.32 10.45 -8.33
C GLU A 279 -11.58 10.16 -9.14
N LYS A 280 -12.70 10.85 -8.85
CA LYS A 280 -13.93 10.75 -9.65
C LYS A 280 -13.70 11.19 -11.09
N GLN A 281 -13.02 12.33 -11.29
CA GLN A 281 -12.66 12.81 -12.63
C GLN A 281 -11.78 11.81 -13.38
N PHE A 282 -10.81 11.18 -12.69
CA PHE A 282 -9.99 10.13 -13.29
C PHE A 282 -10.84 8.95 -13.78
N LEU A 283 -11.83 8.51 -13.00
CA LEU A 283 -12.75 7.45 -13.43
C LEU A 283 -13.67 7.88 -14.59
N ILE A 284 -14.09 9.15 -14.62
CA ILE A 284 -14.84 9.74 -15.75
C ILE A 284 -13.99 9.69 -17.02
N ASP A 285 -12.72 10.10 -16.95
CA ASP A 285 -11.77 10.04 -18.07
C ASP A 285 -11.56 8.60 -18.58
N LEU A 286 -11.68 7.60 -17.70
CA LEU A 286 -11.64 6.18 -18.04
C LEU A 286 -12.94 5.63 -18.65
N GLY A 287 -14.01 6.44 -18.70
CA GLY A 287 -15.29 6.05 -19.30
C GLY A 287 -16.33 5.49 -18.33
N VAL A 288 -16.21 5.76 -17.02
CA VAL A 288 -17.18 5.24 -16.05
C VAL A 288 -18.61 5.73 -16.30
N GLU A 289 -18.79 6.92 -16.87
CA GLU A 289 -20.12 7.45 -17.24
C GLU A 289 -20.75 6.70 -18.41
N GLU A 290 -19.95 6.36 -19.42
CA GLU A 290 -20.42 5.59 -20.57
C GLU A 290 -20.76 4.15 -20.14
N ALA A 291 -19.91 3.55 -19.29
CA ALA A 291 -20.21 2.27 -18.64
C ALA A 291 -21.52 2.36 -17.84
N ALA A 292 -21.70 3.44 -17.06
CA ALA A 292 -22.90 3.66 -16.27
C ALA A 292 -24.15 3.76 -17.15
N LYS A 293 -24.08 4.49 -18.26
CA LYS A 293 -25.20 4.61 -19.21
C LYS A 293 -25.60 3.26 -19.80
N GLN A 294 -24.62 2.46 -20.25
CA GLN A 294 -24.90 1.13 -20.81
C GLN A 294 -25.43 0.16 -19.75
N ILE A 295 -24.88 0.19 -18.52
CA ILE A 295 -25.38 -0.59 -17.38
C ILE A 295 -26.82 -0.22 -17.07
N ARG A 296 -27.14 1.08 -17.01
CA ARG A 296 -28.51 1.57 -16.75
C ARG A 296 -29.47 1.10 -17.82
N ILE A 297 -29.13 1.21 -19.10
CA ILE A 297 -29.96 0.69 -20.20
C ILE A 297 -30.20 -0.83 -20.07
N ALA A 298 -29.18 -1.59 -19.70
CA ALA A 298 -29.30 -3.03 -19.50
C ALA A 298 -30.15 -3.39 -18.28
N TYR A 299 -30.03 -2.62 -17.18
CA TYR A 299 -30.84 -2.77 -15.97
C TYR A 299 -32.29 -2.33 -16.19
N ASP A 300 -32.53 -1.25 -16.93
CA ASP A 300 -33.86 -0.74 -17.25
C ASP A 300 -34.67 -1.75 -18.07
N LYS A 301 -34.02 -2.56 -18.90
CA LYS A 301 -34.67 -3.68 -19.60
C LYS A 301 -35.02 -4.85 -18.67
N CYS A 302 -34.30 -5.00 -17.56
CA CYS A 302 -34.60 -6.03 -16.57
C CYS A 302 -35.80 -5.57 -15.74
N TYR A 303 -36.89 -6.36 -15.73
CA TYR A 303 -38.13 -6.04 -14.99
C TYR A 303 -38.93 -4.84 -15.51
N SER A 304 -38.62 -4.28 -16.69
CA SER A 304 -39.43 -3.21 -17.31
C SER A 304 -40.90 -3.54 -17.45
N HIS A 305 -41.23 -4.81 -17.75
CA HIS A 305 -42.62 -5.28 -17.83
C HIS A 305 -43.38 -5.19 -16.49
N LEU A 306 -42.68 -5.05 -15.37
CA LEU A 306 -43.22 -4.90 -14.02
C LEU A 306 -43.26 -3.44 -13.54
N TRP A 307 -42.64 -2.51 -14.29
CA TRP A 307 -42.53 -1.10 -13.92
C TRP A 307 -43.22 -0.23 -14.98
N ARG A 308 -44.32 0.41 -14.63
CA ARG A 308 -45.05 1.31 -15.53
C ARG A 308 -44.92 2.76 -15.06
N GLU A 309 -44.50 3.65 -15.96
CA GLU A 309 -44.18 5.05 -15.60
C GLU A 309 -45.42 5.87 -15.19
N ASP A 310 -46.62 5.40 -15.50
CA ASP A 310 -47.91 5.96 -15.08
C ASP A 310 -48.33 5.56 -13.65
N ASN A 311 -47.69 4.53 -13.08
CA ASN A 311 -47.91 4.11 -11.70
C ASN A 311 -47.06 4.91 -10.71
N ASP A 312 -47.57 5.10 -9.50
CA ASP A 312 -46.77 5.67 -8.41
C ASP A 312 -45.63 4.71 -7.97
N ALA A 313 -44.63 5.27 -7.29
CA ALA A 313 -43.46 4.50 -6.84
C ALA A 313 -43.85 3.33 -5.92
N LYS A 314 -44.95 3.46 -5.17
CA LYS A 314 -45.47 2.42 -4.28
C LYS A 314 -46.02 1.24 -5.08
N ALA A 315 -46.89 1.47 -6.05
CA ALA A 315 -47.48 0.45 -6.90
C ALA A 315 -46.42 -0.28 -7.72
N ASN A 316 -45.46 0.45 -8.30
CA ASN A 316 -44.35 -0.15 -9.04
C ASN A 316 -43.43 -1.00 -8.15
N THR A 317 -43.10 -0.51 -6.95
CA THR A 317 -42.33 -1.31 -5.97
C THR A 317 -43.06 -2.59 -5.59
N LEU A 318 -44.36 -2.48 -5.32
CA LEU A 318 -45.20 -3.64 -4.99
C LEU A 318 -45.25 -4.63 -6.16
N ALA A 319 -45.41 -4.18 -7.41
CA ALA A 319 -45.42 -5.06 -8.58
C ALA A 319 -44.14 -5.90 -8.70
N VAL A 320 -42.98 -5.28 -8.49
CA VAL A 320 -41.68 -5.98 -8.54
C VAL A 320 -41.50 -6.97 -7.39
N LEU A 321 -41.91 -6.62 -6.17
CA LEU A 321 -41.80 -7.50 -5.00
C LEU A 321 -42.84 -8.64 -5.01
N ILE A 322 -44.07 -8.35 -5.47
CA ILE A 322 -45.14 -9.34 -5.66
C ILE A 322 -44.71 -10.37 -6.71
N ASP A 323 -44.13 -9.95 -7.84
CA ASP A 323 -43.56 -10.87 -8.84
C ASP A 323 -42.45 -11.75 -8.25
N TYR A 324 -41.56 -11.18 -7.43
CA TYR A 324 -40.52 -11.97 -6.77
C TYR A 324 -41.10 -13.08 -5.87
N ASN A 325 -42.18 -12.74 -5.17
CA ASN A 325 -42.85 -13.60 -4.20
C ASN A 325 -43.95 -14.48 -4.83
N LYS A 326 -44.29 -14.26 -6.10
CA LYS A 326 -45.37 -14.91 -6.87
C LYS A 326 -46.73 -14.85 -6.16
N GLN A 327 -47.03 -13.75 -5.47
CA GLN A 327 -48.32 -13.59 -4.78
C GLN A 327 -49.51 -13.41 -5.75
N ASP A 328 -49.22 -13.07 -7.00
CA ASP A 328 -50.16 -12.92 -8.11
C ASP A 328 -50.53 -14.25 -8.81
N TRP A 329 -49.89 -15.36 -8.43
CA TRP A 329 -50.23 -16.69 -8.96
C TRP A 329 -51.38 -17.33 -8.19
N PHE A 330 -52.22 -18.11 -8.90
CA PHE A 330 -53.34 -18.87 -8.33
C PHE A 330 -52.95 -19.69 -7.09
N SER A 331 -51.71 -20.16 -7.03
CA SER A 331 -51.04 -20.59 -5.81
C SER A 331 -49.59 -20.10 -5.82
N PRO A 332 -49.14 -19.28 -4.85
CA PRO A 332 -47.76 -18.83 -4.76
C PRO A 332 -46.76 -19.99 -4.68
N THR A 333 -47.14 -21.08 -4.00
CA THR A 333 -46.33 -22.30 -3.88
C THR A 333 -46.14 -22.98 -5.23
N LEU A 334 -47.18 -23.02 -6.08
CA LEU A 334 -47.07 -23.55 -7.45
C LEU A 334 -46.20 -22.65 -8.33
N GLY A 335 -46.31 -21.32 -8.21
CA GLY A 335 -45.46 -20.38 -8.97
C GLY A 335 -43.98 -20.48 -8.64
N LEU A 336 -43.65 -20.74 -7.38
CA LEU A 336 -42.27 -20.97 -6.94
C LEU A 336 -41.74 -22.34 -7.35
N PHE A 337 -42.62 -23.35 -7.39
CA PHE A 337 -42.30 -24.68 -7.91
C PHE A 337 -41.96 -24.65 -9.40
N PHE A 338 -42.82 -24.05 -10.24
CA PHE A 338 -42.61 -23.96 -11.69
C PHE A 338 -41.43 -23.07 -12.09
N THR A 339 -41.06 -22.10 -11.26
CA THR A 339 -39.88 -21.27 -11.51
C THR A 339 -38.59 -21.88 -10.97
N GLY A 340 -38.62 -23.06 -10.33
CA GLY A 340 -37.42 -23.73 -9.82
C GLY A 340 -36.87 -23.16 -8.51
N HIS A 341 -37.72 -22.50 -7.71
CA HIS A 341 -37.33 -21.69 -6.56
C HIS A 341 -38.07 -22.05 -5.26
N TRP A 342 -38.50 -23.31 -5.12
CA TRP A 342 -39.33 -23.81 -4.02
C TRP A 342 -38.69 -23.72 -2.62
N ASN A 343 -37.37 -23.48 -2.51
CA ASN A 343 -36.65 -23.34 -1.24
C ASN A 343 -35.92 -22.00 -1.10
N ARG A 344 -36.60 -20.88 -1.39
CA ARG A 344 -36.06 -19.54 -1.16
C ARG A 344 -36.36 -19.09 0.27
N HIS A 345 -35.32 -19.02 1.10
CA HIS A 345 -35.42 -18.61 2.51
C HIS A 345 -35.95 -17.19 2.75
N HIS A 346 -35.95 -16.32 1.73
CA HIS A 346 -36.36 -14.91 1.86
C HIS A 346 -37.85 -14.65 1.58
N HIS A 347 -38.67 -15.66 1.30
CA HIS A 347 -40.09 -15.45 0.97
C HIS A 347 -40.89 -14.79 2.08
N GLN A 348 -40.67 -15.19 3.33
CA GLN A 348 -41.35 -14.59 4.48
C GLN A 348 -40.93 -13.13 4.67
N LEU A 349 -39.64 -12.82 4.54
CA LEU A 349 -39.13 -11.45 4.60
C LEU A 349 -39.76 -10.55 3.53
N VAL A 350 -39.78 -11.00 2.27
CA VAL A 350 -40.39 -10.23 1.18
C VAL A 350 -41.90 -10.09 1.36
N ARG A 351 -42.60 -11.14 1.83
CA ARG A 351 -44.03 -11.06 2.16
C ARG A 351 -44.30 -10.00 3.22
N GLN A 352 -43.48 -9.98 4.29
CA GLN A 352 -43.61 -8.99 5.34
C GLN A 352 -43.35 -7.57 4.81
N THR A 353 -42.30 -7.37 4.00
CA THR A 353 -42.03 -6.08 3.36
C THR A 353 -43.16 -5.62 2.45
N ILE A 354 -43.81 -6.53 1.71
CA ILE A 354 -44.98 -6.19 0.88
C ILE A 354 -46.12 -5.67 1.75
N GLU A 355 -46.44 -6.35 2.85
CA GLU A 355 -47.50 -5.93 3.77
C GLU A 355 -47.18 -4.61 4.45
N ASP A 356 -45.95 -4.44 4.95
CA ASP A 356 -45.45 -3.20 5.52
C ASP A 356 -45.62 -2.00 4.57
N ILE A 357 -45.31 -2.18 3.27
CA ILE A 357 -45.49 -1.12 2.27
C ILE A 357 -46.98 -0.85 2.03
N LYS A 358 -47.82 -1.89 1.98
CA LYS A 358 -49.27 -1.72 1.84
C LYS A 358 -49.86 -0.91 3.00
N THR A 359 -49.46 -1.22 4.24
CA THR A 359 -49.92 -0.57 5.47
C THR A 359 -49.33 0.83 5.70
N GLY A 360 -48.43 1.30 4.83
CA GLY A 360 -47.99 2.70 4.81
C GLY A 360 -46.54 2.94 5.23
N LYS A 361 -45.73 1.91 5.45
CA LYS A 361 -44.29 2.06 5.71
C LYS A 361 -43.61 2.72 4.50
N SER A 362 -42.65 3.59 4.76
CA SER A 362 -41.92 4.26 3.69
C SER A 362 -41.11 3.26 2.86
N LEU A 363 -41.07 3.46 1.54
CA LEU A 363 -40.38 2.54 0.62
C LEU A 363 -38.88 2.42 0.94
N CYS A 364 -38.23 3.54 1.27
CA CYS A 364 -36.82 3.56 1.68
C CYS A 364 -36.58 2.63 2.88
N LEU A 365 -37.33 2.83 3.97
CA LEU A 365 -37.15 2.08 5.21
C LEU A 365 -37.50 0.60 5.02
N ALA A 366 -38.60 0.29 4.32
CA ALA A 366 -39.00 -1.08 4.02
C ALA A 366 -37.95 -1.85 3.19
N LEU A 367 -37.39 -1.22 2.15
CA LEU A 367 -36.35 -1.82 1.31
C LEU A 367 -35.00 -1.93 2.05
N GLN A 368 -34.68 -0.95 2.90
CA GLN A 368 -33.49 -0.98 3.75
C GLN A 368 -33.52 -2.16 4.70
N GLU A 369 -34.62 -2.33 5.44
CA GLU A 369 -34.80 -3.44 6.37
C GLU A 369 -34.82 -4.79 5.67
N LEU A 370 -35.48 -4.89 4.50
CA LEU A 370 -35.47 -6.11 3.68
C LEU A 370 -34.04 -6.51 3.32
N ARG A 371 -33.21 -5.55 2.88
CA ARG A 371 -31.81 -5.82 2.54
C ARG A 371 -31.01 -6.25 3.77
N THR A 372 -31.12 -5.52 4.88
CA THR A 372 -30.41 -5.84 6.14
C THR A 372 -30.83 -7.19 6.72
N ALA A 373 -32.12 -7.53 6.68
CA ALA A 373 -32.62 -8.81 7.16
C ALA A 373 -32.18 -9.96 6.24
N ALA A 374 -32.22 -9.76 4.92
CA ALA A 374 -31.78 -10.78 3.97
C ALA A 374 -30.29 -11.11 4.15
N THR A 375 -29.46 -10.12 4.47
CA THR A 375 -28.00 -10.29 4.59
C THR A 375 -27.56 -11.03 5.83
N LYS A 376 -28.44 -11.17 6.83
CA LYS A 376 -28.19 -11.97 8.05
C LYS A 376 -28.27 -13.48 7.79
N HIS A 377 -28.79 -13.91 6.65
CA HIS A 377 -28.94 -15.33 6.35
C HIS A 377 -27.58 -15.97 5.98
N PRO A 378 -27.22 -17.16 6.52
CA PRO A 378 -25.90 -17.77 6.32
C PRO A 378 -25.57 -18.09 4.85
N ASN A 379 -26.59 -18.37 4.04
CA ASN A 379 -26.45 -18.62 2.59
C ASN A 379 -26.89 -17.43 1.73
N PHE A 380 -26.85 -16.21 2.27
CA PHE A 380 -27.30 -15.04 1.54
C PHE A 380 -26.47 -14.82 0.27
N ASN A 381 -27.15 -14.84 -0.88
CA ASN A 381 -26.52 -14.51 -2.16
C ASN A 381 -26.71 -13.02 -2.45
N ILE A 382 -25.63 -12.25 -2.28
CA ILE A 382 -25.58 -10.82 -2.58
C ILE A 382 -25.81 -10.51 -4.08
N GLU A 383 -25.61 -11.48 -4.97
CA GLU A 383 -25.92 -11.37 -6.41
C GLU A 383 -27.31 -11.95 -6.76
N GLY A 384 -28.06 -12.37 -5.74
CA GLY A 384 -29.33 -13.04 -5.87
C GLY A 384 -30.41 -12.17 -6.50
N SER A 385 -31.43 -12.85 -7.03
CA SER A 385 -32.60 -12.27 -7.70
C SER A 385 -33.33 -11.19 -6.86
N LEU A 386 -33.26 -11.28 -5.52
CA LEU A 386 -33.83 -10.32 -4.59
C LEU A 386 -33.07 -8.98 -4.58
N ILE A 387 -31.75 -9.02 -4.48
CA ILE A 387 -30.93 -7.81 -4.42
C ILE A 387 -30.99 -7.04 -5.73
N ARG A 388 -30.94 -7.74 -6.87
CA ARG A 388 -31.12 -7.11 -8.19
C ARG A 388 -32.45 -6.38 -8.32
N ARG A 389 -33.53 -6.92 -7.73
CA ARG A 389 -34.85 -6.26 -7.72
C ARG A 389 -34.87 -5.07 -6.77
N CYS A 390 -34.27 -5.17 -5.58
CA CYS A 390 -34.15 -4.05 -4.65
C CYS A 390 -33.34 -2.90 -5.27
N GLU A 391 -32.23 -3.20 -5.96
CA GLU A 391 -31.43 -2.24 -6.70
C GLU A 391 -32.20 -1.62 -7.86
N PHE A 392 -32.95 -2.42 -8.62
CA PHE A 392 -33.83 -1.92 -9.69
C PHE A 392 -34.89 -0.94 -9.15
N ILE A 393 -35.58 -1.31 -8.06
CA ILE A 393 -36.57 -0.45 -7.41
C ILE A 393 -35.93 0.84 -6.91
N ALA A 394 -34.77 0.76 -6.25
CA ALA A 394 -34.05 1.92 -5.76
C ALA A 394 -33.67 2.88 -6.90
N HIS A 395 -33.18 2.32 -8.01
CA HIS A 395 -32.80 3.09 -9.18
C HIS A 395 -34.01 3.77 -9.84
N LYS A 396 -35.03 3.00 -10.22
CA LYS A 396 -36.21 3.50 -10.94
C LYS A 396 -37.09 4.40 -10.07
N GLY A 397 -37.22 4.07 -8.78
CA GLY A 397 -37.98 4.84 -7.81
C GLY A 397 -37.25 6.05 -7.24
N LYS A 398 -35.98 6.27 -7.60
CA LYS A 398 -35.09 7.30 -7.01
C LYS A 398 -35.05 7.24 -5.49
N ILE A 399 -34.99 6.02 -4.94
CA ILE A 399 -34.98 5.76 -3.50
C ILE A 399 -33.53 5.57 -3.05
N GLU A 400 -33.07 6.38 -2.11
CA GLU A 400 -31.75 6.22 -1.51
C GLU A 400 -31.74 5.03 -0.54
N LEU A 401 -30.79 4.11 -0.70
CA LEU A 401 -30.59 2.98 0.20
C LEU A 401 -29.14 3.00 0.73
N ASN A 402 -28.96 2.86 2.03
CA ASN A 402 -27.63 2.74 2.64
C ASN A 402 -26.93 1.44 2.20
N PRO A 403 -25.60 1.44 2.09
CA PRO A 403 -24.84 0.23 1.76
C PRO A 403 -25.05 -0.83 2.83
N VAL A 404 -25.26 -2.08 2.39
CA VAL A 404 -25.26 -3.23 3.29
C VAL A 404 -23.80 -3.53 3.63
N ASN A 405 -23.44 -3.40 4.91
CA ASN A 405 -22.12 -3.78 5.41
C ASN A 405 -22.16 -5.29 5.78
N PRO A 406 -21.48 -6.19 5.06
CA PRO A 406 -21.48 -7.62 5.40
C PRO A 406 -20.67 -7.95 6.66
N SER A 407 -20.12 -6.94 7.34
CA SER A 407 -19.16 -7.06 8.44
C SER A 407 -19.68 -6.50 9.78
N GLU A 408 -20.99 -6.30 9.96
CA GLU A 408 -21.50 -6.09 11.33
C GLU A 408 -21.38 -7.40 12.12
N PRO A 409 -20.79 -7.37 13.34
CA PRO A 409 -20.57 -8.57 14.12
C PRO A 409 -21.90 -9.25 14.45
N ARG A 410 -21.90 -10.59 14.38
CA ARG A 410 -22.98 -11.42 14.92
C ARG A 410 -23.17 -11.06 16.38
N VAL A 411 -24.33 -10.52 16.73
CA VAL A 411 -24.79 -10.58 18.11
C VAL A 411 -25.17 -12.03 18.35
N GLU A 412 -24.23 -12.80 18.90
CA GLU A 412 -24.55 -14.10 19.51
C GLU A 412 -25.42 -13.84 20.72
N GLY A 413 -26.64 -14.39 20.73
CA GLY A 413 -27.53 -14.26 21.87
C GLY A 413 -28.97 -14.56 21.54
N ILE A 414 -29.31 -15.85 21.61
CA ILE A 414 -30.48 -16.46 22.26
C ILE A 414 -30.83 -17.73 21.47
N GLU A 415 -30.40 -18.87 22.02
CA GLU A 415 -30.85 -20.18 21.59
C GLU A 415 -32.37 -20.29 21.74
N PRO A 416 -33.10 -20.83 20.75
CA PRO A 416 -34.45 -21.28 20.98
C PRO A 416 -34.41 -22.61 21.73
N GLY A 417 -35.03 -22.65 22.92
CA GLY A 417 -35.24 -23.87 23.67
C GLY A 417 -36.05 -24.91 22.88
N PRO A 418 -35.88 -26.22 23.19
CA PRO A 418 -36.49 -27.32 22.46
C PRO A 418 -38.04 -27.38 22.66
N PRO A 419 -38.74 -28.10 21.77
CA PRO A 419 -40.16 -27.87 21.41
C PRO A 419 -41.20 -28.12 22.49
#